data_AF-A0A6J6VAU9-F1
#
_entry.id   AF-A0A6J6VAU9-F1
#
_cell.length_a   1.000
_cell.length_b   1.000
_cell.length_c   1.000
_cell.angle_alpha   90.00
_cell.angle_beta   90.00
_cell.angle_gamma   90.00
#
_symmetry.space_group_name_H-M   'P 1'
#
loop_
_entity.id
_entity.type
_entity.pdbx_description
1 polymer ?
#
loop_
_entity_poly.entity_id
_entity_poly.type
_entity_poly.pdbx_seq_one_letter_code
_entity_poly.pdbx_strand_id
1 'polypeptide(L)'
;MSTTNKPAKTAARPARSLAILALVLIALTGLVFVQNATAVRLGLDLRGGTSVTLQPRIAPGESGKVTNEAIDQAVSIIRQRVNSLGVAESEVTAQGSGTNRQIVISVPGDTGRRVVELVGQTAELRFRQVLATATSTGAADAAATPTSGVSAEVNAKFAALDCTKTENLQGSGADAPTDTIVSCDRAGQNKYILAPAEVLGRQVSKATSSIDTQGGSAWYVMLTFNGEGTKAFGALTSRVTTLAAPLNQVAIVLDGLVVSAPRITEAIPSGNAQITGSFTQLEAQDLANVLKYGALPLAFDRGEVQQVSPTLGADQLNAGLLAGGIGLGLVLLYSLLYYRGLGMVTVGSLAVAGSLVYLLFLLLGKWIGFTLTLAGIAGAIVAIGVTADSFIIYFERIRDEIREGRSLRTAVETGWSRARRTILVADFVSIIAAVLLYFFAVGGVRGFAFTLGLTTLVDLIVVFVFTKPIVTILAKMNFFASGHPLSGLSAKSTGTLPVAKEA
;
A
#
# COMPACT_ATOMS: atom_id res chain seq x y z
N MET A 1 19.80 35.28 49.92
CA MET A 1 18.51 35.69 49.31
C MET A 1 17.73 34.43 49.03
N SER A 2 16.74 34.10 49.87
CA SER A 2 15.93 32.88 49.76
C SER A 2 14.93 33.06 48.62
N THR A 3 15.09 32.30 47.53
CA THR A 3 14.11 32.24 46.46
C THR A 3 12.96 31.36 46.91
N THR A 4 11.88 32.01 47.34
CA THR A 4 10.60 31.38 47.60
C THR A 4 10.06 30.79 46.29
N ASN A 5 10.21 29.47 46.13
CA ASN A 5 9.49 28.71 45.10
C ASN A 5 7.99 28.87 45.36
N LYS A 6 7.33 29.80 44.66
CA LYS A 6 5.87 29.84 44.58
C LYS A 6 5.40 28.46 44.10
N PRO A 7 4.56 27.73 44.85
CA PRO A 7 3.95 26.52 44.31
C PRO A 7 3.00 26.99 43.21
N ALA A 8 3.34 26.69 41.95
CA ALA A 8 2.40 26.84 40.85
C ALA A 8 1.20 25.92 41.13
N LYS A 9 0.14 26.49 41.72
CA LYS A 9 -1.16 25.83 41.89
C LYS A 9 -1.83 25.72 40.52
N THR A 10 -1.30 24.86 39.64
CA THR A 10 -2.10 24.37 38.53
C THR A 10 -3.04 23.33 39.12
N ALA A 11 -4.15 23.79 39.72
CA ALA A 11 -5.24 22.92 40.10
C ALA A 11 -5.78 22.30 38.81
N ALA A 12 -5.27 21.11 38.45
CA ALA A 12 -5.76 20.34 37.33
C ALA A 12 -7.28 20.23 37.49
N ARG A 13 -8.04 20.71 36.51
CA ARG A 13 -9.50 20.64 36.52
C ARG A 13 -9.89 19.33 35.81
N PRO A 14 -10.09 18.21 36.54
CA PRO A 14 -10.27 16.89 35.93
C PRO A 14 -11.51 16.81 35.03
N ALA A 15 -12.54 17.60 35.32
CA ALA A 15 -13.72 17.68 34.47
C ALA A 15 -13.42 18.29 33.08
N ARG A 16 -12.45 19.22 32.98
CA ARG A 16 -12.10 19.86 31.70
C ARG A 16 -11.41 18.88 30.75
N SER A 17 -10.49 18.06 31.25
CA SER A 17 -9.81 17.05 30.43
C SER A 17 -10.78 15.98 29.93
N LEU A 18 -11.70 15.51 30.78
CA LEU A 18 -12.75 14.58 30.37
C LEU A 18 -13.71 15.18 29.33
N ALA A 19 -14.07 16.46 29.49
CA ALA A 19 -14.89 17.16 28.50
C ALA A 19 -14.17 17.31 27.15
N ILE A 20 -12.87 17.62 27.16
CA ILE A 20 -12.05 17.67 25.93
C ILE A 20 -12.03 16.31 25.24
N LEU A 21 -11.80 15.22 25.99
CA LEU A 21 -11.80 13.87 25.43
C LEU A 21 -13.16 13.49 24.83
N ALA A 22 -14.25 13.81 25.52
CA ALA A 22 -15.60 13.58 25.00
C ALA A 22 -15.83 14.35 23.69
N LEU A 23 -15.41 15.63 23.62
CA LEU A 23 -15.47 16.42 22.40
C LEU A 23 -14.63 15.83 21.28
N VAL A 24 -13.42 15.32 21.57
CA VAL A 24 -12.57 14.64 20.58
C VAL A 24 -13.26 13.38 20.05
N LEU A 25 -13.82 12.54 20.92
CA LEU A 25 -14.55 11.34 20.50
C LEU A 25 -15.76 11.67 19.63
N ILE A 26 -16.54 12.70 20.00
CA ILE A 26 -17.68 13.18 19.20
C ILE A 26 -17.20 13.70 17.84
N ALA A 27 -16.11 14.49 17.81
CA ALA A 27 -15.55 15.03 16.58
C ALA A 27 -15.05 13.91 15.64
N LEU A 28 -14.32 12.92 16.18
CA LEU A 28 -13.85 11.77 15.40
C LEU A 28 -15.01 10.92 14.88
N THR A 29 -16.04 10.69 15.69
CA THR A 29 -17.25 9.96 15.27
C THR A 29 -18.01 10.73 14.18
N GLY A 30 -18.12 12.05 14.31
CA GLY A 30 -18.70 12.92 13.29
C GLY A 30 -17.93 12.87 11.97
N LEU A 31 -16.59 12.88 12.03
CA LEU A 31 -15.73 12.73 10.86
C LEU A 31 -15.92 11.37 10.17
N VAL A 32 -16.03 10.30 10.94
CA VAL A 32 -16.29 8.94 10.42
C VAL A 32 -17.60 8.91 9.63
N PHE A 33 -18.66 9.54 10.15
CA PHE A 33 -19.96 9.62 9.49
C PHE A 33 -19.89 10.47 8.21
N VAL A 34 -19.30 11.67 8.28
CA VAL A 34 -19.18 12.59 7.13
C VAL A 34 -18.37 11.96 5.99
N GLN A 35 -17.36 11.16 6.31
CA GLN A 35 -16.48 10.54 5.31
C GLN A 35 -16.92 9.12 4.88
N ASN A 36 -18.06 8.66 5.38
CA ASN A 36 -18.61 7.33 5.11
C ASN A 36 -17.56 6.22 5.35
N ALA A 37 -16.86 6.30 6.49
CA ALA A 37 -15.82 5.37 6.92
C ALA A 37 -16.44 4.23 7.74
N THR A 38 -17.20 3.35 7.10
CA THR A 38 -18.07 2.37 7.78
C THR A 38 -17.37 1.08 8.21
N ALA A 39 -16.25 0.71 7.58
CA ALA A 39 -15.53 -0.52 7.86
C ALA A 39 -14.02 -0.31 7.86
N VAL A 40 -13.32 -1.05 8.74
CA VAL A 40 -11.86 -1.10 8.75
C VAL A 40 -11.41 -1.84 7.49
N ARG A 41 -10.53 -1.22 6.71
CA ARG A 41 -9.90 -1.88 5.56
C ARG A 41 -8.97 -2.95 6.09
N LEU A 42 -9.06 -4.16 5.58
CA LEU A 42 -8.20 -5.27 6.00
C LEU A 42 -7.12 -5.48 4.93
N GLY A 43 -5.95 -5.92 5.38
CA GLY A 43 -4.84 -6.30 4.53
C GLY A 43 -5.12 -7.57 3.73
N LEU A 44 -4.26 -7.82 2.76
CA LEU A 44 -4.34 -8.99 1.88
C LEU A 44 -4.24 -10.32 2.66
N ASP A 45 -3.47 -10.33 3.73
CA ASP A 45 -3.29 -11.47 4.62
C ASP A 45 -4.57 -11.85 5.38
N LEU A 46 -5.54 -10.94 5.49
CA LEU A 46 -6.83 -11.18 6.15
C LEU A 46 -8.00 -11.31 5.17
N ARG A 47 -7.94 -10.65 4.01
CA ARG A 47 -9.00 -10.73 2.96
C ARG A 47 -8.73 -11.77 1.88
N GLY A 48 -7.48 -12.22 1.77
CA GLY A 48 -6.98 -12.99 0.64
C GLY A 48 -6.79 -12.15 -0.62
N GLY A 49 -5.86 -12.60 -1.46
CA GLY A 49 -5.63 -12.11 -2.80
C GLY A 49 -4.18 -12.27 -3.25
N THR A 50 -3.75 -11.46 -4.20
CA THR A 50 -2.38 -11.50 -4.75
C THR A 50 -1.65 -10.18 -4.48
N SER A 51 -0.44 -10.27 -3.93
CA SER A 51 0.50 -9.15 -3.80
C SER A 51 1.70 -9.38 -4.70
N VAL A 52 2.17 -8.32 -5.36
CA VAL A 52 3.44 -8.34 -6.10
C VAL A 52 4.18 -7.06 -5.83
N THR A 53 5.49 -7.22 -5.70
CA THR A 53 6.43 -6.12 -5.62
C THR A 53 7.08 -5.91 -6.97
N LEU A 54 7.12 -4.68 -7.46
CA LEU A 54 7.79 -4.27 -8.69
C LEU A 54 8.99 -3.42 -8.31
N GLN A 55 10.19 -3.90 -8.66
CA GLN A 55 11.44 -3.18 -8.43
C GLN A 55 11.80 -2.40 -9.71
N PRO A 56 12.15 -1.11 -9.64
CA PRO A 56 12.62 -0.38 -10.82
C PRO A 56 13.88 -1.04 -11.38
N ARG A 57 13.87 -1.34 -12.68
CA ARG A 57 15.05 -1.82 -13.39
C ARG A 57 15.96 -0.64 -13.70
N ILE A 58 17.21 -0.71 -13.28
CA ILE A 58 18.22 0.32 -13.54
C ILE A 58 19.15 -0.20 -14.63
N ALA A 59 19.01 0.30 -15.86
CA ALA A 59 19.97 0.01 -16.92
C ALA A 59 21.31 0.73 -16.66
N PRO A 60 22.46 0.19 -17.14
CA PRO A 60 23.76 0.84 -16.98
C PRO A 60 23.73 2.27 -17.55
N GLY A 61 23.99 3.27 -16.71
CA GLY A 61 23.96 4.69 -17.08
C GLY A 61 22.63 5.41 -16.82
N GLU A 62 21.59 4.72 -16.34
CA GLU A 62 20.26 5.30 -16.09
C GLU A 62 19.93 5.55 -14.61
N SER A 63 20.92 5.51 -13.71
CA SER A 63 20.73 5.67 -12.26
C SER A 63 20.00 6.97 -11.86
N GLY A 64 20.07 8.01 -12.70
CA GLY A 64 19.38 9.28 -12.50
C GLY A 64 17.91 9.32 -12.95
N LYS A 65 17.38 8.27 -13.60
CA LYS A 65 15.99 8.21 -14.06
C LYS A 65 15.00 7.74 -12.98
N VAL A 66 15.48 7.03 -11.95
CA VAL A 66 14.65 6.57 -10.83
C VAL A 66 14.46 7.73 -9.83
N THR A 67 13.56 8.65 -10.17
CA THR A 67 13.17 9.76 -9.28
C THR A 67 11.87 9.41 -8.53
N ASN A 68 11.60 10.10 -7.42
CA ASN A 68 10.35 9.91 -6.69
C ASN A 68 9.14 10.24 -7.57
N GLU A 69 9.26 11.25 -8.43
CA GLU A 69 8.22 11.68 -9.36
C GLU A 69 7.94 10.61 -10.41
N ALA A 70 8.98 9.94 -10.94
CA ALA A 70 8.82 8.85 -11.89
C ALA A 70 8.11 7.64 -11.24
N ILE A 71 8.45 7.31 -9.99
CA ILE A 71 7.78 6.25 -9.24
C ILE A 71 6.33 6.61 -8.92
N ASP A 72 6.07 7.84 -8.48
CA ASP A 72 4.71 8.29 -8.15
C ASP A 72 3.82 8.37 -9.41
N GLN A 73 4.41 8.75 -10.55
CA GLN A 73 3.75 8.67 -11.85
C GLN A 73 3.46 7.21 -12.23
N ALA A 74 4.41 6.29 -12.07
CA ALA A 74 4.18 4.86 -12.31
C ALA A 74 3.07 4.31 -11.41
N VAL A 75 3.05 4.65 -10.12
CA VAL A 75 1.97 4.30 -9.17
C VAL A 75 0.62 4.80 -9.68
N SER A 76 0.55 6.03 -10.21
CA SER A 76 -0.70 6.59 -10.73
C SER A 76 -1.23 5.83 -11.96
N ILE A 77 -0.34 5.46 -12.89
CA ILE A 77 -0.68 4.69 -14.10
C ILE A 77 -1.12 3.28 -13.71
N ILE A 78 -0.35 2.59 -12.86
CA ILE A 78 -0.69 1.24 -12.38
C ILE A 78 -2.03 1.27 -11.67
N ARG A 79 -2.29 2.25 -10.79
CA ARG A 79 -3.58 2.40 -10.12
C ARG A 79 -4.73 2.59 -11.11
N GLN A 80 -4.55 3.39 -12.15
CA GLN A 80 -5.57 3.57 -13.19
C GLN A 80 -5.84 2.27 -13.97
N ARG A 81 -4.78 1.51 -14.30
CA ARG A 81 -4.91 0.20 -14.97
C ARG A 81 -5.61 -0.84 -14.09
N VAL A 82 -5.27 -0.93 -12.80
CA VAL A 82 -5.94 -1.87 -11.90
C VAL A 82 -7.42 -1.51 -11.75
N ASN A 83 -7.73 -0.22 -11.60
CA ASN A 83 -9.11 0.26 -11.53
C ASN A 83 -9.90 -0.01 -12.81
N SER A 84 -9.27 0.09 -13.99
CA SER A 84 -9.94 -0.19 -15.27
C SER A 84 -10.24 -1.67 -15.49
N LEU A 85 -9.48 -2.55 -14.85
CA LEU A 85 -9.73 -3.99 -14.85
C LEU A 85 -10.92 -4.37 -13.95
N GLY A 86 -11.58 -3.39 -13.31
CA GLY A 86 -12.78 -3.60 -12.49
C GLY A 86 -12.48 -4.18 -11.11
N VAL A 87 -11.21 -4.19 -10.68
CA VAL A 87 -10.84 -4.65 -9.35
C VAL A 87 -11.17 -3.55 -8.34
N ALA A 88 -12.19 -3.79 -7.53
CA ALA A 88 -12.50 -2.95 -6.39
C ALA A 88 -11.41 -3.09 -5.31
N GLU A 89 -11.11 -1.99 -4.62
CA GLU A 89 -10.24 -1.97 -3.43
C GLU A 89 -8.79 -2.43 -3.63
N SER A 90 -8.26 -2.38 -4.86
CA SER A 90 -6.83 -2.60 -5.08
C SER A 90 -5.98 -1.51 -4.44
N GLU A 91 -4.87 -1.91 -3.82
CA GLU A 91 -3.91 -0.99 -3.22
C GLU A 91 -2.62 -0.95 -4.05
N VAL A 92 -2.21 0.25 -4.47
CA VAL A 92 -0.94 0.47 -5.17
C VAL A 92 -0.17 1.52 -4.39
N THR A 93 0.91 1.11 -3.74
CA THR A 93 1.76 1.97 -2.91
C THR A 93 3.21 1.84 -3.30
N ALA A 94 3.97 2.93 -3.16
CA ALA A 94 5.42 2.87 -3.23
C ALA A 94 5.98 2.66 -1.81
N GLN A 95 6.93 1.74 -1.68
CA GLN A 95 7.58 1.36 -0.43
C GLN A 95 9.09 1.54 -0.55
N GLY A 96 9.77 1.90 0.55
CA GLY A 96 11.20 2.21 0.54
C GLY A 96 11.49 3.69 0.27
N SER A 97 12.77 4.01 0.11
CA SER A 97 13.28 5.37 -0.10
C SER A 97 14.44 5.38 -1.10
N GLY A 98 14.60 6.49 -1.83
CA GLY A 98 15.64 6.66 -2.83
C GLY A 98 15.51 5.70 -4.02
N THR A 99 16.64 5.19 -4.51
CA THR A 99 16.71 4.29 -5.68
C THR A 99 16.13 2.89 -5.42
N ASN A 100 15.94 2.52 -4.15
CA ASN A 100 15.39 1.21 -3.75
C ASN A 100 13.87 1.26 -3.53
N ARG A 101 13.21 2.35 -3.93
CA ARG A 101 11.76 2.50 -3.81
C ARG A 101 11.07 1.53 -4.77
N GLN A 102 10.34 0.57 -4.21
CA GLN A 102 9.61 -0.48 -4.91
C GLN A 102 8.12 -0.17 -4.94
N ILE A 103 7.40 -0.64 -5.96
CA ILE A 103 5.94 -0.50 -6.03
C ILE A 103 5.31 -1.80 -5.57
N VAL A 104 4.51 -1.76 -4.51
CA VAL A 104 3.75 -2.91 -4.04
C VAL A 104 2.30 -2.77 -4.50
N ILE A 105 1.85 -3.77 -5.23
CA ILE A 105 0.49 -3.88 -5.76
C ILE A 105 -0.20 -5.01 -5.02
N SER A 106 -1.33 -4.71 -4.39
CA SER A 106 -2.15 -5.70 -3.71
C SER A 106 -3.54 -5.72 -4.33
N VAL A 107 -3.90 -6.86 -4.90
CA VAL A 107 -5.16 -7.09 -5.57
C VAL A 107 -5.95 -8.11 -4.76
N PRO A 108 -7.07 -7.73 -4.11
CA PRO A 108 -7.88 -8.68 -3.37
C PRO A 108 -8.53 -9.71 -4.31
N GLY A 109 -8.78 -10.91 -3.80
CA GLY A 109 -9.49 -11.97 -4.53
C GLY A 109 -8.61 -12.88 -5.40
N ASP A 110 -9.27 -13.81 -6.08
CA ASP A 110 -8.69 -14.93 -6.83
C ASP A 110 -8.20 -14.54 -8.24
N THR A 111 -8.72 -13.46 -8.82
CA THR A 111 -8.28 -12.95 -10.14
C THR A 111 -6.95 -12.17 -10.09
N GLY A 112 -6.32 -12.07 -8.92
CA GLY A 112 -5.18 -11.19 -8.68
C GLY A 112 -3.95 -11.46 -9.55
N ARG A 113 -3.64 -12.73 -9.88
CA ARG A 113 -2.46 -13.07 -10.70
C ARG A 113 -2.49 -12.42 -12.08
N ARG A 114 -3.59 -12.59 -12.82
CA ARG A 114 -3.74 -12.00 -14.15
C ARG A 114 -3.70 -10.48 -14.10
N VAL A 115 -4.42 -9.89 -13.15
CA VAL A 115 -4.44 -8.43 -12.99
C VAL A 115 -3.03 -7.91 -12.79
N VAL A 116 -2.26 -8.56 -11.94
CA VAL A 116 -0.89 -8.15 -11.66
C VAL A 116 0.02 -8.34 -12.87
N GLU A 117 -0.14 -9.43 -13.61
CA GLU A 117 0.61 -9.67 -14.85
C GLU A 117 0.39 -8.57 -15.89
N LEU A 118 -0.82 -8.02 -15.98
CA LEU A 118 -1.18 -6.96 -16.91
C LEU A 118 -0.66 -5.59 -16.46
N VAL A 119 -0.79 -5.26 -15.17
CA VAL A 119 -0.41 -3.93 -14.69
C VAL A 119 1.10 -3.76 -14.53
N GLY A 120 1.85 -4.86 -14.37
CA GLY A 120 3.30 -4.85 -14.31
C GLY A 120 3.99 -4.81 -15.68
N GLN A 121 3.27 -4.72 -16.80
CA GLN A 121 3.86 -4.53 -18.13
C GLN A 121 4.20 -3.05 -18.37
N THR A 122 5.36 -2.75 -18.95
CA THR A 122 5.71 -1.36 -19.34
C THR A 122 4.72 -0.86 -20.39
N ALA A 123 4.44 -1.70 -21.39
CA ALA A 123 3.54 -1.44 -22.49
C ALA A 123 3.95 -0.28 -23.40
N GLU A 124 5.22 -0.30 -23.78
CA GLU A 124 5.74 0.70 -24.70
C GLU A 124 5.31 0.39 -26.14
N LEU A 125 4.29 1.12 -26.60
CA LEU A 125 3.80 1.05 -27.97
C LEU A 125 4.65 1.92 -28.91
N ARG A 126 5.05 1.36 -30.05
CA ARG A 126 5.79 2.07 -31.10
C ARG A 126 5.30 1.66 -32.48
N PHE A 127 5.23 2.62 -33.39
CA PHE A 127 4.99 2.36 -34.81
C PHE A 127 6.29 2.56 -35.57
N ARG A 128 6.71 1.51 -36.27
CA ARG A 128 7.98 1.47 -37.01
C ARG A 128 7.72 1.00 -38.43
N GLN A 129 8.36 1.61 -39.42
CA GLN A 129 8.33 1.08 -40.78
C GLN A 129 9.08 -0.26 -40.83
N VAL A 130 8.53 -1.25 -41.55
CA VAL A 130 9.23 -2.50 -41.81
C VAL A 130 10.25 -2.28 -42.93
N LEU A 131 11.51 -2.56 -42.65
CA LEU A 131 12.59 -2.51 -43.65
C LEU A 131 12.81 -3.87 -44.31
N ALA A 132 12.66 -4.94 -43.53
CA ALA A 132 12.79 -6.31 -44.00
C ALA A 132 11.88 -7.24 -43.19
N THR A 133 11.46 -8.35 -43.79
CA THR A 133 10.74 -9.41 -43.12
C THR A 133 11.15 -10.76 -43.68
N ALA A 134 11.22 -11.77 -42.83
CA ALA A 134 11.46 -13.16 -43.22
C ALA A 134 10.75 -14.10 -42.24
N THR A 135 10.35 -15.27 -42.73
CA THR A 135 9.83 -16.34 -41.88
C THR A 135 10.96 -16.88 -40.99
N SER A 136 10.68 -17.13 -39.72
CA SER A 136 11.64 -17.75 -38.81
C SER A 136 11.66 -19.26 -39.02
N THR A 137 12.84 -19.84 -39.20
CA THR A 137 13.03 -21.27 -39.53
C THR A 137 13.78 -22.06 -38.46
N GLY A 138 14.01 -21.49 -37.26
CA GLY A 138 14.72 -22.17 -36.17
C GLY A 138 16.24 -22.28 -36.33
N ALA A 139 16.81 -21.67 -37.38
CA ALA A 139 18.24 -21.63 -37.66
C ALA A 139 18.67 -20.24 -38.15
N ALA A 140 19.98 -19.98 -38.14
CA ALA A 140 20.55 -18.80 -38.79
C ALA A 140 20.23 -18.88 -40.29
N ASP A 141 19.44 -17.92 -40.76
CA ASP A 141 18.94 -17.94 -42.12
C ASP A 141 19.97 -17.30 -43.05
N ALA A 142 20.82 -18.13 -43.66
CA ALA A 142 21.81 -17.68 -44.65
C ALA A 142 21.15 -17.10 -45.92
N ALA A 143 19.85 -17.29 -46.12
CA ALA A 143 19.07 -16.71 -47.22
C ALA A 143 18.46 -15.34 -46.88
N ALA A 144 18.61 -14.84 -45.64
CA ALA A 144 18.20 -13.50 -45.28
C ALA A 144 19.00 -12.47 -46.11
N THR A 145 18.39 -11.97 -47.18
CA THR A 145 19.05 -11.07 -48.12
C THR A 145 19.34 -9.75 -47.41
N PRO A 146 20.61 -9.26 -47.41
CA PRO A 146 20.96 -8.01 -46.76
C PRO A 146 20.10 -6.86 -47.30
N THR A 147 19.49 -6.11 -46.40
CA THR A 147 18.64 -4.98 -46.78
C THR A 147 19.50 -3.75 -47.02
N SER A 148 19.40 -3.18 -48.23
CA SER A 148 20.12 -1.96 -48.62
C SER A 148 19.70 -0.79 -47.72
N GLY A 149 20.68 -0.06 -47.18
CA GLY A 149 20.43 1.08 -46.27
C GLY A 149 20.37 0.72 -44.78
N VAL A 150 20.58 -0.56 -44.44
CA VAL A 150 20.70 -1.06 -43.06
C VAL A 150 22.16 -1.45 -42.77
N SER A 151 22.65 -1.21 -41.56
CA SER A 151 24.03 -1.53 -41.19
C SER A 151 24.32 -3.04 -41.27
N ALA A 152 25.58 -3.41 -41.50
CA ALA A 152 26.00 -4.80 -41.56
C ALA A 152 25.70 -5.55 -40.25
N GLU A 153 25.84 -4.87 -39.11
CA GLU A 153 25.54 -5.44 -37.78
C GLU A 153 24.07 -5.79 -37.60
N VAL A 154 23.15 -4.92 -38.03
CA VAL A 154 21.71 -5.18 -37.94
C VAL A 154 21.29 -6.31 -38.88
N ASN A 155 21.84 -6.35 -40.09
CA ASN A 155 21.62 -7.47 -41.02
C ASN A 155 22.13 -8.80 -40.44
N ALA A 156 23.31 -8.80 -39.78
CA ALA A 156 23.84 -9.99 -39.13
C ALA A 156 22.94 -10.45 -37.96
N LYS A 157 22.46 -9.51 -37.13
CA LYS A 157 21.48 -9.81 -36.06
C LYS A 157 20.18 -10.40 -36.64
N PHE A 158 19.68 -9.86 -37.74
CA PHE A 158 18.48 -10.37 -38.42
C PHE A 158 18.67 -11.78 -38.98
N ALA A 159 19.82 -12.06 -39.62
CA ALA A 159 20.13 -13.40 -40.10
C ALA A 159 20.19 -14.42 -38.95
N ALA A 160 20.80 -14.04 -37.81
CA ALA A 160 20.98 -14.90 -36.64
C ALA A 160 19.75 -15.03 -35.73
N LEU A 161 18.78 -14.10 -35.81
CA LEU A 161 17.61 -14.10 -34.93
C LEU A 161 16.71 -15.31 -35.20
N ASP A 162 16.44 -16.04 -34.12
CA ASP A 162 15.60 -17.24 -34.09
C ASP A 162 14.38 -17.00 -33.21
N CYS A 163 13.22 -16.84 -33.82
CA CYS A 163 11.97 -16.54 -33.14
C CYS A 163 11.28 -17.78 -32.56
N THR A 164 11.84 -18.97 -32.77
CA THR A 164 11.36 -20.21 -32.12
C THR A 164 11.83 -20.32 -30.66
N LYS A 165 12.88 -19.56 -30.29
CA LYS A 165 13.39 -19.51 -28.92
C LYS A 165 12.57 -18.57 -28.06
N THR A 166 12.07 -19.09 -26.94
CA THR A 166 11.27 -18.33 -25.97
C THR A 166 11.98 -17.09 -25.45
N GLU A 167 13.32 -17.11 -25.34
CA GLU A 167 14.14 -15.97 -24.91
C GLU A 167 13.96 -14.74 -25.83
N ASN A 168 13.80 -14.98 -27.14
CA ASN A 168 13.62 -13.92 -28.14
C ASN A 168 12.17 -13.40 -28.23
N LEU A 169 11.23 -14.07 -27.54
CA LEU A 169 9.81 -13.72 -27.48
C LEU A 169 9.43 -13.01 -26.17
N GLN A 170 10.40 -12.65 -25.32
CA GLN A 170 10.12 -12.00 -24.04
C GLN A 170 10.06 -10.47 -24.13
N GLY A 171 10.60 -9.87 -25.20
CA GLY A 171 10.65 -8.42 -25.39
C GLY A 171 11.66 -7.77 -24.43
N SER A 172 12.60 -6.97 -24.94
CA SER A 172 13.61 -6.34 -24.09
C SER A 172 13.02 -5.17 -23.29
N GLY A 173 11.99 -4.51 -23.83
CA GLY A 173 11.46 -3.22 -23.35
C GLY A 173 12.51 -2.10 -23.28
N ALA A 174 13.72 -2.33 -23.78
CA ALA A 174 14.89 -1.48 -23.60
C ALA A 174 15.38 -0.82 -24.90
N ASP A 175 14.68 -1.04 -25.99
CA ASP A 175 15.04 -0.51 -27.31
C ASP A 175 14.82 1.01 -27.32
N ALA A 176 15.74 1.82 -27.87
CA ALA A 176 15.50 3.26 -27.99
C ALA A 176 14.59 3.57 -29.20
N PRO A 177 13.79 4.66 -29.15
CA PRO A 177 12.96 5.08 -30.28
C PRO A 177 13.77 5.35 -31.55
N THR A 178 15.01 5.82 -31.41
CA THR A 178 15.89 6.19 -32.51
C THR A 178 16.59 5.01 -33.18
N ASP A 179 16.55 3.83 -32.56
CA ASP A 179 17.32 2.68 -33.02
C ASP A 179 16.61 1.96 -34.15
N THR A 180 17.39 1.43 -35.09
CA THR A 180 16.91 0.38 -36.00
C THR A 180 17.02 -0.95 -35.29
N ILE A 181 15.91 -1.67 -35.14
CA ILE A 181 15.84 -2.87 -34.31
C ILE A 181 15.50 -4.11 -35.14
N VAL A 182 15.88 -5.27 -34.60
CA VAL A 182 15.50 -6.57 -35.12
C VAL A 182 14.59 -7.23 -34.10
N SER A 183 13.41 -7.68 -34.50
CA SER A 183 12.40 -8.20 -33.59
C SER A 183 11.58 -9.33 -34.21
N CYS A 184 11.06 -10.20 -33.35
CA CYS A 184 10.12 -11.27 -33.70
C CYS A 184 8.67 -10.79 -33.59
N ASP A 185 7.77 -11.42 -34.33
CA ASP A 185 6.35 -11.38 -33.97
C ASP A 185 6.07 -12.23 -32.73
N ARG A 186 4.94 -11.93 -32.08
CA ARG A 186 4.49 -12.68 -30.89
C ARG A 186 4.23 -14.16 -31.15
N ALA A 187 3.92 -14.53 -32.39
CA ALA A 187 3.67 -15.91 -32.77
C ALA A 187 4.96 -16.71 -33.06
N GLY A 188 6.12 -16.05 -33.05
CA GLY A 188 7.42 -16.64 -33.36
C GLY A 188 7.59 -17.08 -34.82
N GLN A 189 6.70 -16.64 -35.70
CA GLN A 189 6.64 -17.07 -37.10
C GLN A 189 7.48 -16.18 -38.00
N ASN A 190 7.58 -14.89 -37.69
CA ASN A 190 8.25 -13.91 -38.53
C ASN A 190 9.26 -13.08 -37.74
N LYS A 191 10.36 -12.74 -38.39
CA LYS A 191 11.33 -11.75 -37.92
C LYS A 191 11.29 -10.51 -38.81
N TYR A 192 11.63 -9.37 -38.23
CA TYR A 192 11.57 -8.08 -38.90
C TYR A 192 12.83 -7.26 -38.63
N ILE A 193 13.25 -6.47 -39.62
CA ILE A 193 14.09 -5.29 -39.41
C ILE A 193 13.15 -4.09 -39.41
N LEU A 194 13.21 -3.29 -38.35
CA LEU A 194 12.31 -2.17 -38.12
C LEU A 194 13.09 -0.86 -38.05
N ALA A 195 12.61 0.15 -38.79
CA ALA A 195 13.14 1.49 -38.76
C ALA A 195 12.98 2.15 -37.37
N PRO A 196 13.60 3.33 -37.13
CA PRO A 196 13.30 4.15 -35.97
C PRO A 196 11.79 4.39 -35.79
N ALA A 197 11.35 4.52 -34.55
CA ALA A 197 9.96 4.76 -34.21
C ALA A 197 9.56 6.20 -34.53
N GLU A 198 8.58 6.36 -35.41
CA GLU A 198 8.06 7.68 -35.82
C GLU A 198 6.80 8.07 -35.04
N VAL A 199 6.05 7.08 -34.55
CA VAL A 199 4.88 7.31 -33.68
C VAL A 199 5.05 6.52 -32.40
N LEU A 200 4.84 7.19 -31.27
CA LEU A 200 5.06 6.66 -29.92
C LEU A 200 3.73 6.49 -29.18
N GLY A 201 3.68 5.54 -28.25
CA GLY A 201 2.49 5.25 -27.43
C GLY A 201 1.97 6.47 -26.65
N ARG A 202 2.85 7.39 -26.24
CA ARG A 202 2.47 8.67 -25.59
C ARG A 202 1.59 9.57 -26.47
N GLN A 203 1.55 9.32 -27.77
CA GLN A 203 0.74 10.05 -28.73
C GLN A 203 -0.65 9.40 -28.94
N VAL A 204 -0.96 8.28 -28.28
CA VAL A 204 -2.30 7.68 -28.26
C VAL A 204 -3.16 8.40 -27.22
N SER A 205 -4.32 8.90 -27.63
CA SER A 205 -5.29 9.58 -26.76
C SER A 205 -6.41 8.65 -26.28
N LYS A 206 -6.74 7.63 -27.07
CA LYS A 206 -7.79 6.65 -26.75
C LYS A 206 -7.45 5.28 -27.33
N ALA A 207 -7.73 4.23 -26.57
CA ALA A 207 -7.69 2.85 -27.02
C ALA A 207 -8.97 2.13 -26.58
N THR A 208 -9.62 1.40 -27.49
CA THR A 208 -10.84 0.64 -27.20
C THR A 208 -10.84 -0.68 -27.95
N SER A 209 -11.26 -1.76 -27.29
CA SER A 209 -11.52 -3.02 -27.97
C SER A 209 -12.90 -3.01 -28.64
N SER A 210 -13.00 -3.61 -29.81
CA SER A 210 -14.24 -3.78 -30.55
C SER A 210 -14.20 -5.10 -31.32
N ILE A 211 -15.38 -5.57 -31.74
CA ILE A 211 -15.54 -6.75 -32.58
C ILE A 211 -15.89 -6.32 -34.00
N ASP A 212 -15.25 -6.93 -34.98
CA ASP A 212 -15.62 -6.73 -36.38
C ASP A 212 -16.82 -7.60 -36.72
N THR A 213 -18.00 -7.00 -36.66
CA THR A 213 -19.28 -7.68 -36.94
C THR A 213 -19.49 -7.99 -38.43
N GLN A 214 -18.70 -7.39 -39.33
CA GLN A 214 -18.83 -7.57 -40.78
C GLN A 214 -17.79 -8.54 -41.36
N GLY A 215 -16.56 -8.55 -40.81
CA GLY A 215 -15.43 -9.35 -41.30
C GLY A 215 -15.18 -10.69 -40.62
N GLY A 216 -16.13 -11.22 -39.84
CA GLY A 216 -16.02 -12.57 -39.25
C GLY A 216 -15.88 -12.63 -37.73
N SER A 217 -16.36 -11.61 -37.00
CA SER A 217 -16.41 -11.59 -35.52
C SER A 217 -15.03 -11.64 -34.83
N ALA A 218 -13.98 -11.15 -35.50
CA ALA A 218 -12.65 -11.03 -34.91
C ALA A 218 -12.54 -9.79 -34.01
N TRP A 219 -11.89 -9.92 -32.86
CA TRP A 219 -11.62 -8.78 -31.98
C TRP A 219 -10.41 -8.00 -32.47
N TYR A 220 -10.49 -6.68 -32.30
CA TYR A 220 -9.41 -5.74 -32.64
C TYR A 220 -9.35 -4.61 -31.61
N VAL A 221 -8.23 -3.89 -31.61
CA VAL A 221 -8.05 -2.69 -30.79
C VAL A 221 -8.03 -1.46 -31.70
N MET A 222 -8.98 -0.57 -31.50
CA MET A 222 -9.02 0.74 -32.13
C MET A 222 -8.20 1.74 -31.32
N LEU A 223 -7.32 2.46 -31.99
CA LEU A 223 -6.50 3.54 -31.45
C LEU A 223 -6.91 4.87 -32.07
N THR A 224 -6.93 5.90 -31.25
CA THR A 224 -7.04 7.30 -31.68
C THR A 224 -5.80 8.04 -31.20
N PHE A 225 -5.13 8.74 -32.11
CA PHE A 225 -3.97 9.56 -31.77
C PHE A 225 -4.38 10.96 -31.31
N ASN A 226 -3.48 11.65 -30.62
CA ASN A 226 -3.60 13.08 -30.37
C ASN A 226 -3.15 13.89 -31.61
N GLY A 227 -3.17 15.23 -31.54
CA GLY A 227 -2.85 16.07 -32.70
C GLY A 227 -1.42 15.91 -33.24
N GLU A 228 -0.44 15.61 -32.38
CA GLU A 228 0.94 15.32 -32.78
C GLU A 228 1.03 13.95 -33.46
N GLY A 229 0.46 12.91 -32.83
CA GLY A 229 0.43 11.55 -33.37
C GLY A 229 -0.33 11.45 -34.68
N THR A 230 -1.42 12.20 -34.86
CA THR A 230 -2.20 12.24 -36.10
C THR A 230 -1.36 12.74 -37.28
N LYS A 231 -0.57 13.81 -37.06
CA LYS A 231 0.34 14.35 -38.08
C LYS A 231 1.48 13.37 -38.39
N ALA A 232 2.12 12.82 -37.35
CA ALA A 232 3.22 11.89 -37.50
C ALA A 232 2.77 10.59 -38.22
N PHE A 233 1.65 10.02 -37.80
CA PHE A 233 1.07 8.81 -38.40
C PHE A 233 0.58 9.06 -39.83
N GLY A 234 -0.04 10.21 -40.10
CA GLY A 234 -0.43 10.62 -41.46
C GLY A 234 0.78 10.77 -42.38
N ALA A 235 1.87 11.37 -41.90
CA ALA A 235 3.11 11.52 -42.67
C ALA A 235 3.77 10.16 -42.95
N LEU A 236 3.87 9.30 -41.93
CA LEU A 236 4.40 7.95 -42.06
C LEU A 236 3.59 7.15 -43.09
N THR A 237 2.27 7.05 -42.92
CA THR A 237 1.40 6.29 -43.83
C THR A 237 1.46 6.81 -45.26
N SER A 238 1.40 8.13 -45.47
CA SER A 238 1.52 8.74 -46.80
C SER A 238 2.83 8.36 -47.49
N ARG A 239 3.94 8.33 -46.74
CA ARG A 239 5.27 7.99 -47.27
C ARG A 239 5.40 6.51 -47.63
N VAL A 240 4.84 5.61 -46.84
CA VAL A 240 5.02 4.16 -47.05
C VAL A 240 4.07 3.55 -48.07
N THR A 241 2.89 4.15 -48.30
CA THR A 241 1.85 3.61 -49.20
C THR A 241 2.32 3.34 -50.63
N THR A 242 3.25 4.16 -51.15
CA THR A 242 3.74 4.07 -52.53
C THR A 242 4.95 3.13 -52.68
N LEU A 243 5.47 2.59 -51.59
CA LEU A 243 6.67 1.75 -51.61
C LEU A 243 6.34 0.30 -51.95
N ALA A 244 7.32 -0.42 -52.49
CA ALA A 244 7.21 -1.85 -52.71
C ALA A 244 7.21 -2.63 -51.37
N ALA A 245 6.59 -3.81 -51.36
CA ALA A 245 6.68 -4.73 -50.24
C ALA A 245 8.15 -5.10 -49.93
N PRO A 246 8.58 -5.20 -48.65
CA PRO A 246 7.82 -5.00 -47.40
C PRO A 246 7.83 -3.55 -46.87
N LEU A 247 8.46 -2.61 -47.58
CA LEU A 247 8.63 -1.21 -47.14
C LEU A 247 7.30 -0.44 -46.97
N ASN A 248 6.21 -0.95 -47.53
CA ASN A 248 4.85 -0.42 -47.34
C ASN A 248 4.13 -0.93 -46.08
N GLN A 249 4.82 -1.62 -45.18
CA GLN A 249 4.26 -2.08 -43.92
C GLN A 249 4.68 -1.19 -42.75
N VAL A 250 3.75 -0.99 -41.81
CA VAL A 250 4.02 -0.34 -40.52
C VAL A 250 3.80 -1.36 -39.42
N ALA A 251 4.89 -1.74 -38.75
CA ALA A 251 4.85 -2.63 -37.60
C ALA A 251 4.36 -1.88 -36.36
N ILE A 252 3.41 -2.51 -35.67
CA ILE A 252 2.93 -2.13 -34.36
C ILE A 252 3.70 -2.97 -33.35
N VAL A 253 4.61 -2.32 -32.62
CA VAL A 253 5.54 -2.96 -31.70
C VAL A 253 5.13 -2.64 -30.26
N LEU A 254 5.07 -3.66 -29.41
CA LEU A 254 4.77 -3.51 -27.99
C LEU A 254 5.86 -4.19 -27.17
N ASP A 255 6.55 -3.41 -26.33
CA ASP A 255 7.68 -3.87 -25.49
C ASP A 255 8.80 -4.56 -26.28
N GLY A 256 9.02 -4.11 -27.53
CA GLY A 256 10.06 -4.63 -28.42
C GLY A 256 9.63 -5.83 -29.27
N LEU A 257 8.39 -6.33 -29.16
CA LEU A 257 7.85 -7.41 -30.00
C LEU A 257 6.81 -6.91 -31.00
N VAL A 258 6.81 -7.48 -32.21
CA VAL A 258 5.83 -7.14 -33.24
C VAL A 258 4.49 -7.80 -32.91
N VAL A 259 3.46 -6.99 -32.71
CA VAL A 259 2.08 -7.46 -32.51
C VAL A 259 1.41 -7.72 -33.86
N SER A 260 1.58 -6.78 -34.79
CA SER A 260 1.04 -6.86 -36.14
C SER A 260 1.81 -5.93 -37.08
N ALA A 261 2.01 -6.32 -38.33
CA ALA A 261 2.66 -5.51 -39.37
C ALA A 261 1.79 -5.38 -40.63
N PRO A 262 0.64 -4.68 -40.55
CA PRO A 262 -0.25 -4.51 -41.69
C PRO A 262 0.41 -3.73 -42.83
N ARG A 263 -0.01 -4.03 -44.06
CA ARG A 263 0.31 -3.22 -45.24
C ARG A 263 -0.56 -1.98 -45.24
N ILE A 264 0.04 -0.84 -45.55
CA ILE A 264 -0.69 0.43 -45.68
C ILE A 264 -1.04 0.60 -47.17
N THR A 265 -2.33 0.53 -47.49
CA THR A 265 -2.85 0.65 -48.86
C THR A 265 -3.26 2.08 -49.22
N GLU A 266 -3.67 2.87 -48.23
CA GLU A 266 -4.05 4.27 -48.36
C GLU A 266 -3.48 5.10 -47.21
N ALA A 267 -3.23 6.38 -47.46
CA ALA A 267 -2.76 7.30 -46.43
C ALA A 267 -3.85 7.51 -45.36
N ILE A 268 -3.45 7.54 -44.08
CA ILE A 268 -4.39 7.65 -42.96
C ILE A 268 -4.16 8.98 -42.22
N PRO A 269 -4.62 10.12 -42.76
CA PRO A 269 -4.48 11.42 -42.13
C PRO A 269 -5.46 11.64 -40.97
N SER A 270 -6.42 10.73 -40.79
CA SER A 270 -7.50 10.84 -39.79
C SER A 270 -7.06 10.57 -38.35
N GLY A 271 -5.87 9.98 -38.15
CA GLY A 271 -5.33 9.73 -36.81
C GLY A 271 -5.98 8.54 -36.08
N ASN A 272 -6.66 7.65 -36.80
CA ASN A 272 -7.17 6.40 -36.25
C ASN A 272 -6.38 5.21 -36.80
N ALA A 273 -6.12 4.22 -35.96
CA ALA A 273 -5.43 2.99 -36.35
C ALA A 273 -6.11 1.77 -35.72
N GLN A 274 -6.07 0.65 -36.43
CA GLN A 274 -6.60 -0.62 -35.95
C GLN A 274 -5.46 -1.61 -35.75
N ILE A 275 -5.35 -2.18 -34.55
CA ILE A 275 -4.50 -3.34 -34.29
C ILE A 275 -5.36 -4.59 -34.49
N THR A 276 -5.00 -5.40 -35.47
CA THR A 276 -5.64 -6.68 -35.77
C THR A 276 -4.67 -7.82 -35.49
N GLY A 277 -5.15 -8.96 -35.01
CA GLY A 277 -4.30 -10.13 -34.77
C GLY A 277 -5.01 -11.18 -33.93
N SER A 278 -5.97 -11.90 -34.53
CA SER A 278 -6.66 -13.07 -33.97
C SER A 278 -6.91 -13.02 -32.44
N PHE A 279 -7.29 -11.85 -31.92
CA PHE A 279 -7.42 -11.65 -30.48
C PHE A 279 -8.70 -12.31 -29.97
N THR A 280 -8.63 -12.85 -28.77
CA THR A 280 -9.82 -13.10 -27.97
C THR A 280 -10.40 -11.78 -27.45
N GLN A 281 -11.66 -11.80 -27.01
CA GLN A 281 -12.30 -10.65 -26.35
C GLN A 281 -11.43 -10.13 -25.19
N LEU A 282 -10.88 -11.06 -24.43
CA LEU A 282 -10.12 -10.80 -23.22
C LEU A 282 -8.79 -10.12 -23.53
N GLU A 283 -8.03 -10.67 -24.48
CA GLU A 283 -6.75 -10.11 -24.92
C GLU A 283 -6.92 -8.71 -25.53
N ALA A 284 -7.97 -8.49 -26.33
CA ALA A 284 -8.24 -7.19 -26.90
C ALA A 284 -8.59 -6.15 -25.83
N GLN A 285 -9.38 -6.53 -24.81
CA GLN A 285 -9.69 -5.67 -23.67
C GLN A 285 -8.45 -5.35 -22.84
N ASP A 286 -7.63 -6.35 -22.55
CA ASP A 286 -6.39 -6.20 -21.78
C ASP A 286 -5.42 -5.28 -22.50
N LEU A 287 -5.20 -5.50 -23.80
CA LEU A 287 -4.36 -4.67 -24.65
C LEU A 287 -4.89 -3.22 -24.72
N ALA A 288 -6.20 -3.04 -24.93
CA ALA A 288 -6.80 -1.71 -24.97
C ALA A 288 -6.64 -0.97 -23.63
N ASN A 289 -6.85 -1.64 -22.50
CA ASN A 289 -6.68 -1.06 -21.16
C ASN A 289 -5.23 -0.63 -20.95
N VAL A 290 -4.28 -1.49 -21.28
CA VAL A 290 -2.86 -1.22 -21.13
C VAL A 290 -2.41 -0.02 -21.98
N LEU A 291 -2.89 0.06 -23.24
CA LEU A 291 -2.55 1.16 -24.16
C LEU A 291 -3.24 2.49 -23.81
N LYS A 292 -4.43 2.46 -23.22
CA LYS A 292 -5.22 3.64 -22.86
C LYS A 292 -4.53 4.54 -21.83
N TYR A 293 -3.80 3.95 -20.88
CA TYR A 293 -3.18 4.70 -19.77
C TYR A 293 -1.69 5.04 -20.04
N GLY A 294 -1.19 4.74 -21.24
CA GLY A 294 0.19 5.01 -21.64
C GLY A 294 1.22 4.06 -21.02
N ALA A 295 2.47 4.18 -21.44
CA ALA A 295 3.57 3.35 -20.96
C ALA A 295 4.07 3.80 -19.57
N LEU A 296 4.62 2.86 -18.80
CA LEU A 296 5.28 3.19 -17.53
C LEU A 296 6.56 4.02 -17.80
N PRO A 297 6.88 5.03 -16.97
CA PRO A 297 8.06 5.87 -17.14
C PRO A 297 9.38 5.13 -16.87
N LEU A 298 9.30 3.98 -16.19
CA LEU A 298 10.40 3.11 -15.83
C LEU A 298 10.02 1.66 -16.17
N ALA A 299 11.01 0.86 -16.54
CA ALA A 299 10.86 -0.58 -16.58
C ALA A 299 10.93 -1.14 -15.14
N PHE A 300 10.18 -2.20 -14.87
CA PHE A 300 10.17 -2.84 -13.56
C PHE A 300 10.43 -4.34 -13.67
N ASP A 301 11.29 -4.84 -12.79
CA ASP A 301 11.44 -6.26 -12.55
C ASP A 301 10.40 -6.72 -11.53
N ARG A 302 9.83 -7.90 -11.77
CA ARG A 302 8.85 -8.50 -10.86
C ARG A 302 9.60 -9.19 -9.73
N GLY A 303 9.36 -8.71 -8.51
CA GLY A 303 9.75 -9.39 -7.28
C GLY A 303 8.82 -10.55 -6.96
N GLU A 304 8.88 -11.00 -5.71
CA GLU A 304 8.11 -12.14 -5.22
C GLU A 304 6.59 -11.90 -5.36
N VAL A 305 5.89 -12.90 -5.89
CA VAL A 305 4.43 -12.95 -5.97
C VAL A 305 3.89 -13.74 -4.79
N GLN A 306 3.19 -13.08 -3.88
CA GLN A 306 2.55 -13.74 -2.74
C GLN A 306 1.05 -13.84 -2.98
N GLN A 307 0.53 -15.06 -2.98
CA GLN A 307 -0.89 -15.33 -3.13
C GLN A 307 -1.42 -15.97 -1.84
N VAL A 308 -2.44 -15.35 -1.27
CA VAL A 308 -3.13 -15.81 -0.06
C VAL A 308 -4.59 -16.09 -0.42
N SER A 309 -5.13 -17.24 -0.02
CA SER A 309 -6.54 -17.54 -0.26
C SER A 309 -7.45 -16.73 0.68
N PRO A 310 -8.66 -16.32 0.23
CA PRO A 310 -9.63 -15.65 1.09
C PRO A 310 -10.04 -16.46 2.33
N THR A 311 -10.08 -17.80 2.19
CA THR A 311 -10.41 -18.70 3.30
C THR A 311 -9.37 -18.64 4.41
N LEU A 312 -8.08 -18.72 4.05
CA LEU A 312 -7.00 -18.66 5.01
C LEU A 312 -6.99 -17.30 5.73
N GLY A 313 -7.22 -16.21 4.99
CA GLY A 313 -7.29 -14.87 5.59
C GLY A 313 -8.43 -14.71 6.59
N ALA A 314 -9.63 -15.20 6.26
CA ALA A 314 -10.77 -15.17 7.16
C ALA A 314 -10.54 -15.99 8.44
N ASP A 315 -9.93 -17.17 8.32
CA ASP A 315 -9.58 -18.01 9.47
C ASP A 315 -8.56 -17.33 10.38
N GLN A 316 -7.54 -16.68 9.81
CA GLN A 316 -6.53 -15.91 10.55
C GLN A 316 -7.14 -14.70 11.26
N LEU A 317 -8.06 -13.98 10.61
CA LEU A 317 -8.79 -12.87 11.23
C LEU A 317 -9.58 -13.36 12.45
N ASN A 318 -10.35 -14.44 12.30
CA ASN A 318 -11.15 -15.01 13.37
C ASN A 318 -10.26 -15.49 14.55
N ALA A 319 -9.16 -16.16 14.26
CA ALA A 319 -8.19 -16.59 15.26
C ALA A 319 -7.56 -15.39 16.00
N GLY A 320 -7.19 -14.34 15.28
CA GLY A 320 -6.65 -13.11 15.85
C GLY A 320 -7.64 -12.38 16.75
N LEU A 321 -8.90 -12.24 16.31
CA LEU A 321 -9.97 -11.64 17.13
C LEU A 321 -10.28 -12.46 18.38
N LEU A 322 -10.30 -13.80 18.27
CA LEU A 322 -10.47 -14.68 19.41
C LEU A 322 -9.32 -14.56 20.41
N ALA A 323 -8.07 -14.57 19.94
CA ALA A 323 -6.90 -14.41 20.78
C ALA A 323 -6.89 -13.04 21.49
N GLY A 324 -7.21 -11.97 20.76
CA GLY A 324 -7.35 -10.62 21.33
C GLY A 324 -8.48 -10.53 22.35
N GLY A 325 -9.63 -11.15 22.07
CA GLY A 325 -10.78 -11.19 22.98
C GLY A 325 -10.47 -11.94 24.29
N ILE A 326 -9.81 -13.10 24.20
CA ILE A 326 -9.36 -13.86 25.37
C ILE A 326 -8.33 -13.05 26.16
N GLY A 327 -7.33 -12.47 25.49
CA GLY A 327 -6.30 -11.63 26.12
C GLY A 327 -6.90 -10.44 26.86
N LEU A 328 -7.81 -9.71 26.21
CA LEU A 328 -8.55 -8.61 26.83
C LEU A 328 -9.36 -9.11 28.04
N GLY A 329 -10.08 -10.22 27.90
CA GLY A 329 -10.85 -10.83 29.00
C GLY A 329 -9.99 -11.17 30.21
N LEU A 330 -8.81 -11.76 30.00
CA LEU A 330 -7.86 -12.10 31.07
C LEU A 330 -7.30 -10.85 31.76
N VAL A 331 -6.93 -9.81 30.99
CA VAL A 331 -6.45 -8.54 31.54
C VAL A 331 -7.55 -7.89 32.39
N LEU A 332 -8.78 -7.80 31.88
CA LEU A 332 -9.91 -7.22 32.61
C LEU A 332 -10.23 -8.03 33.88
N LEU A 333 -10.24 -9.36 33.79
CA LEU A 333 -10.48 -10.23 34.94
C LEU A 333 -9.41 -10.02 36.02
N TYR A 334 -8.13 -10.04 35.64
CA TYR A 334 -7.03 -9.79 36.57
C TYR A 334 -7.15 -8.40 37.22
N SER A 335 -7.39 -7.35 36.43
CA SER A 335 -7.53 -5.99 36.94
C SER A 335 -8.71 -5.84 37.89
N LEU A 336 -9.86 -6.47 37.60
CA LEU A 336 -11.04 -6.44 38.48
C LEU A 336 -10.81 -7.22 39.78
N LEU A 337 -10.17 -8.38 39.73
CA LEU A 337 -9.88 -9.18 40.93
C LEU A 337 -8.84 -8.50 41.83
N TYR A 338 -7.76 -7.98 41.26
CA TYR A 338 -6.62 -7.44 41.99
C TYR A 338 -6.82 -5.96 42.42
N TYR A 339 -7.41 -5.12 41.55
CA TYR A 339 -7.64 -3.70 41.82
C TYR A 339 -9.09 -3.37 42.22
N ARG A 340 -10.03 -4.31 42.12
CA ARG A 340 -11.44 -4.16 42.55
C ARG A 340 -12.08 -2.91 41.95
N GLY A 341 -12.53 -1.96 42.79
CA GLY A 341 -13.15 -0.71 42.35
C GLY A 341 -12.24 0.15 41.46
N LEU A 342 -10.92 0.11 41.62
CA LEU A 342 -9.98 0.73 40.69
C LEU A 342 -9.87 -0.04 39.36
N GLY A 343 -10.17 -1.33 39.35
CA GLY A 343 -10.26 -2.13 38.12
C GLY A 343 -11.34 -1.63 37.14
N MET A 344 -12.43 -1.01 37.64
CA MET A 344 -13.43 -0.37 36.78
C MET A 344 -12.85 0.84 36.02
N VAL A 345 -11.86 1.51 36.58
CA VAL A 345 -11.12 2.56 35.87
C VAL A 345 -10.34 1.95 34.72
N THR A 346 -9.64 0.83 34.94
CA THR A 346 -8.92 0.11 33.87
C THR A 346 -9.86 -0.30 32.74
N VAL A 347 -11.05 -0.85 33.06
CA VAL A 347 -12.06 -1.21 32.06
C VAL A 347 -12.46 0.02 31.24
N GLY A 348 -12.75 1.15 31.91
CA GLY A 348 -13.10 2.40 31.24
C GLY A 348 -11.98 2.94 30.35
N SER A 349 -10.73 2.89 30.84
CA SER A 349 -9.56 3.36 30.09
C SER A 349 -9.32 2.51 28.85
N LEU A 350 -9.41 1.18 28.96
CA LEU A 350 -9.29 0.26 27.81
C LEU A 350 -10.44 0.45 26.81
N ALA A 351 -11.67 0.70 27.27
CA ALA A 351 -12.80 0.97 26.39
C ALA A 351 -12.61 2.28 25.60
N VAL A 352 -12.13 3.35 26.26
CA VAL A 352 -11.80 4.62 25.59
C VAL A 352 -10.65 4.44 24.62
N ALA A 353 -9.58 3.74 25.02
CA ALA A 353 -8.44 3.45 24.16
C ALA A 353 -8.87 2.67 22.92
N GLY A 354 -9.63 1.59 23.08
CA GLY A 354 -10.18 0.79 21.98
C GLY A 354 -11.08 1.60 21.06
N SER A 355 -11.93 2.48 21.62
CA SER A 355 -12.79 3.37 20.82
C SER A 355 -11.98 4.35 19.99
N LEU A 356 -10.96 4.99 20.58
CA LEU A 356 -10.06 5.89 19.86
C LEU A 356 -9.29 5.16 18.76
N VAL A 357 -8.69 4.01 19.07
CA VAL A 357 -7.96 3.19 18.08
C VAL A 357 -8.87 2.78 16.93
N TYR A 358 -10.09 2.31 17.24
CA TYR A 358 -11.06 1.92 16.21
C TYR A 358 -11.46 3.08 15.31
N LEU A 359 -11.80 4.24 15.87
CA LEU A 359 -12.12 5.44 15.09
C LEU A 359 -10.93 5.91 14.24
N LEU A 360 -9.71 5.83 14.78
CA LEU A 360 -8.50 6.15 14.03
C LEU A 360 -8.30 5.19 12.87
N PHE A 361 -8.47 3.88 13.04
CA PHE A 361 -8.38 2.92 11.93
C PHE A 361 -9.38 3.21 10.80
N LEU A 362 -10.62 3.57 11.13
CA LEU A 362 -11.63 3.95 10.13
C LEU A 362 -11.20 5.19 9.34
N LEU A 363 -10.76 6.24 10.03
CA LEU A 363 -10.36 7.50 9.41
C LEU A 363 -9.06 7.37 8.60
N LEU A 364 -8.05 6.70 9.15
CA LEU A 364 -6.78 6.47 8.46
C LEU A 364 -6.98 5.56 7.24
N GLY A 365 -7.92 4.61 7.30
CA GLY A 365 -8.31 3.80 6.15
C GLY A 365 -8.80 4.62 4.97
N LYS A 366 -9.48 5.76 5.22
CA LYS A 366 -9.91 6.69 4.17
C LYS A 366 -8.82 7.66 3.74
N TRP A 367 -8.07 8.23 4.68
CA TRP A 367 -7.12 9.31 4.40
C TRP A 367 -5.85 8.83 3.72
N ILE A 368 -5.26 7.76 4.24
CA ILE A 368 -3.94 7.28 3.79
C ILE A 368 -4.01 5.86 3.25
N GLY A 369 -5.21 5.28 3.17
CA GLY A 369 -5.39 3.91 2.71
C GLY A 369 -4.93 2.86 3.71
N PHE A 370 -4.84 3.20 5.01
CA PHE A 370 -4.39 2.25 6.03
C PHE A 370 -5.22 0.96 6.00
N THR A 371 -4.53 -0.18 5.95
CA THR A 371 -5.12 -1.52 6.02
C THR A 371 -4.64 -2.24 7.27
N LEU A 372 -5.56 -2.86 7.99
CA LEU A 372 -5.26 -3.68 9.15
C LEU A 372 -4.80 -5.07 8.68
N THR A 373 -3.53 -5.39 8.89
CA THR A 373 -2.94 -6.70 8.59
C THR A 373 -2.99 -7.64 9.80
N LEU A 374 -2.71 -8.93 9.60
CA LEU A 374 -2.54 -9.91 10.69
C LEU A 374 -1.45 -9.48 11.68
N ALA A 375 -0.33 -8.98 11.14
CA ALA A 375 0.73 -8.41 11.95
C ALA A 375 0.27 -7.13 12.70
N GLY A 376 -0.56 -6.31 12.06
CA GLY A 376 -1.24 -5.19 12.72
C GLY A 376 -2.13 -5.63 13.88
N ILE A 377 -2.92 -6.71 13.71
CA ILE A 377 -3.72 -7.31 14.78
C ILE A 377 -2.83 -7.74 15.95
N ALA A 378 -1.71 -8.43 15.68
CA ALA A 378 -0.76 -8.81 16.72
C ALA A 378 -0.22 -7.57 17.48
N GLY A 379 0.08 -6.47 16.77
CA GLY A 379 0.46 -5.20 17.38
C GLY A 379 -0.63 -4.61 18.27
N ALA A 380 -1.89 -4.65 17.83
CA ALA A 380 -3.03 -4.21 18.63
C ALA A 380 -3.23 -5.08 19.89
N ILE A 381 -3.03 -6.40 19.79
CA ILE A 381 -3.12 -7.32 20.94
C ILE A 381 -2.01 -7.03 21.96
N VAL A 382 -0.76 -6.86 21.50
CA VAL A 382 0.37 -6.48 22.37
C VAL A 382 0.08 -5.16 23.09
N ALA A 383 -0.54 -4.21 22.39
CA ALA A 383 -0.89 -2.92 22.96
C ALA A 383 -1.92 -3.00 24.10
N ILE A 384 -2.78 -4.02 24.16
CA ILE A 384 -3.68 -4.23 25.30
C ILE A 384 -2.86 -4.46 26.59
N GLY A 385 -1.76 -5.22 26.49
CA GLY A 385 -0.85 -5.43 27.62
C GLY A 385 -0.09 -4.17 28.01
N VAL A 386 0.47 -3.45 27.03
CA VAL A 386 1.20 -2.19 27.26
C VAL A 386 0.31 -1.13 27.90
N THR A 387 -0.90 -0.93 27.38
CA THR A 387 -1.88 0.01 27.96
C THR A 387 -2.27 -0.37 29.39
N ALA A 388 -2.46 -1.67 29.67
CA ALA A 388 -2.75 -2.13 31.02
C ALA A 388 -1.60 -1.86 32.00
N ASP A 389 -0.34 -2.00 31.57
CA ASP A 389 0.85 -1.73 32.37
C ASP A 389 0.90 -0.27 32.86
N SER A 390 0.60 0.68 31.97
CA SER A 390 0.53 2.11 32.32
C SER A 390 -0.44 2.41 33.47
N PHE A 391 -1.59 1.72 33.51
CA PHE A 391 -2.56 1.88 34.59
C PHE A 391 -2.09 1.20 35.88
N ILE A 392 -1.48 0.02 35.78
CA ILE A 392 -0.92 -0.74 36.90
C ILE A 392 0.17 0.06 37.62
N ILE A 393 1.12 0.63 36.87
CA ILE A 393 2.19 1.48 37.41
C ILE A 393 1.60 2.66 38.19
N TYR A 394 0.55 3.30 37.66
CA TYR A 394 -0.08 4.41 38.36
C TYR A 394 -0.78 3.96 39.65
N PHE A 395 -1.51 2.84 39.62
CA PHE A 395 -2.25 2.34 40.78
C PHE A 395 -1.35 1.82 41.89
N GLU A 396 -0.28 1.10 41.56
CA GLU A 396 0.73 0.68 42.53
C GLU A 396 1.40 1.90 43.15
N ARG A 397 1.69 2.94 42.36
CA ARG A 397 2.27 4.14 42.94
C ARG A 397 1.33 4.86 43.89
N ILE A 398 0.03 4.87 43.63
CA ILE A 398 -0.98 5.39 44.57
C ILE A 398 -1.00 4.54 45.85
N ARG A 399 -0.96 3.21 45.72
CA ARG A 399 -0.94 2.29 46.87
C ARG A 399 0.31 2.49 47.74
N ASP A 400 1.47 2.73 47.14
CA ASP A 400 2.72 3.06 47.86
C ASP A 400 2.60 4.34 48.67
N GLU A 401 2.05 5.41 48.08
CA GLU A 401 1.86 6.69 48.79
C GLU A 401 0.90 6.54 49.99
N ILE A 402 -0.11 5.66 49.88
CA ILE A 402 -1.04 5.35 50.99
C ILE A 402 -0.33 4.50 52.06
N ARG A 403 0.56 3.58 51.67
CA ARG A 403 1.42 2.83 52.60
C ARG A 403 2.33 3.75 53.40
N GLU A 404 2.82 4.84 52.79
CA GLU A 404 3.56 5.91 53.45
C GLU A 404 2.68 6.80 54.38
N GLY A 405 1.39 6.50 54.53
CA GLY A 405 0.47 7.21 55.44
C GLY A 405 -0.20 8.45 54.84
N ARG A 406 -0.08 8.69 53.53
CA ARG A 406 -0.70 9.85 52.88
C ARG A 406 -2.19 9.64 52.64
N SER A 407 -2.95 10.73 52.74
CA SER A 407 -4.38 10.71 52.36
C SER A 407 -4.54 10.35 50.88
N LEU A 408 -5.64 9.68 50.52
CA LEU A 408 -5.92 9.27 49.14
C LEU A 408 -5.83 10.45 48.13
N ARG A 409 -6.32 11.62 48.51
CA ARG A 409 -6.27 12.83 47.66
C ARG A 409 -4.82 13.27 47.38
N THR A 410 -3.98 13.24 48.41
CA THR A 410 -2.55 13.58 48.28
C THR A 410 -1.81 12.48 47.52
N ALA A 411 -2.10 11.21 47.81
CA ALA A 411 -1.51 10.04 47.19
C ALA A 411 -1.72 10.02 45.66
N VAL A 412 -2.91 10.39 45.19
CA VAL A 412 -3.23 10.46 43.76
C VAL A 412 -2.39 11.50 43.00
N GLU A 413 -2.15 12.67 43.57
CA GLU A 413 -1.36 13.72 42.92
C GLU A 413 0.15 13.48 43.06
N THR A 414 0.60 13.02 44.22
CA THR A 414 2.02 12.72 44.48
C THR A 414 2.48 11.47 43.73
N GLY A 415 1.65 10.43 43.73
CA GLY A 415 1.88 9.20 42.98
C GLY A 415 1.91 9.43 41.47
N TRP A 416 1.06 10.33 40.95
CA TRP A 416 1.07 10.72 39.54
C TRP A 416 2.39 11.35 39.10
N SER A 417 2.98 12.22 39.93
CA SER A 417 4.25 12.87 39.60
C SER A 417 5.38 11.86 39.37
N ARG A 418 5.37 10.75 40.11
CA ARG A 418 6.34 9.66 40.00
C ARG A 418 5.97 8.71 38.84
N ALA A 419 4.71 8.27 38.77
CA ALA A 419 4.22 7.35 37.75
C ALA A 419 4.33 7.90 36.32
N ARG A 420 3.99 9.18 36.09
CA ARG A 420 4.01 9.79 34.75
C ARG A 420 5.39 9.71 34.09
N ARG A 421 6.47 9.78 34.87
CA ARG A 421 7.84 9.72 34.33
C ARG A 421 8.16 8.31 33.85
N THR A 422 7.78 7.30 34.64
CA THR A 422 7.97 5.89 34.27
C THR A 422 7.17 5.53 33.03
N ILE A 423 5.88 5.92 33.00
CA ILE A 423 4.98 5.65 31.87
C ILE A 423 5.52 6.30 30.59
N LEU A 424 5.86 7.60 30.63
CA LEU A 424 6.42 8.30 29.47
C LEU A 424 7.73 7.67 28.97
N VAL A 425 8.60 7.20 29.86
CA VAL A 425 9.86 6.56 29.46
C VAL A 425 9.60 5.20 28.83
N ALA A 426 8.73 4.37 29.42
CA ALA A 426 8.39 3.05 28.89
C ALA A 426 7.74 3.15 27.50
N ASP A 427 6.74 4.02 27.34
CA ASP A 427 6.03 4.21 26.08
C ASP A 427 6.92 4.84 25.00
N PHE A 428 7.83 5.74 25.39
CA PHE A 428 8.76 6.34 24.43
C PHE A 428 9.73 5.31 23.86
N VAL A 429 10.17 4.32 24.65
CA VAL A 429 10.96 3.19 24.15
C VAL A 429 10.16 2.38 23.12
N SER A 430 8.88 2.09 23.41
CA SER A 430 7.99 1.41 22.48
C SER A 430 7.76 2.20 21.18
N ILE A 431 7.59 3.53 21.28
CA ILE A 431 7.45 4.41 20.11
C ILE A 431 8.74 4.44 19.28
N ILE A 432 9.92 4.52 19.89
CA ILE A 432 11.19 4.46 19.15
C ILE A 432 11.30 3.12 18.41
N ALA A 433 11.00 2.01 19.09
CA ALA A 433 11.02 0.69 18.46
C ALA A 433 10.04 0.62 17.27
N ALA A 434 8.82 1.12 17.43
CA ALA A 434 7.83 1.21 16.36
C ALA A 434 8.31 2.07 15.19
N VAL A 435 8.93 3.23 15.44
CA VAL A 435 9.48 4.11 14.40
C VAL A 435 10.60 3.40 13.63
N LEU A 436 11.55 2.78 14.33
CA LEU A 436 12.65 2.05 13.69
C LEU A 436 12.10 0.90 12.83
N LEU A 437 11.21 0.06 13.38
CA LEU A 437 10.60 -1.02 12.62
C LEU A 437 9.81 -0.51 11.41
N TYR A 438 9.13 0.64 11.53
CA TYR A 438 8.35 1.20 10.43
C TYR A 438 9.21 1.66 9.25
N PHE A 439 10.40 2.20 9.50
CA PHE A 439 11.32 2.67 8.45
C PHE A 439 12.21 1.57 7.87
N PHE A 440 12.62 0.61 8.70
CA PHE A 440 13.58 -0.42 8.28
C PHE A 440 12.92 -1.75 7.85
N ALA A 441 11.69 -2.03 8.27
CA ALA A 441 11.01 -3.27 7.92
C ALA A 441 10.11 -3.14 6.68
N VAL A 442 9.88 -4.27 6.01
CA VAL A 442 9.06 -4.39 4.80
C VAL A 442 7.82 -5.25 5.07
N GLY A 443 6.75 -5.02 4.31
CA GLY A 443 5.55 -5.86 4.36
C GLY A 443 4.82 -5.83 5.71
N GLY A 444 4.42 -7.00 6.20
CA GLY A 444 3.58 -7.13 7.40
C GLY A 444 4.18 -6.53 8.67
N VAL A 445 5.51 -6.58 8.84
CA VAL A 445 6.21 -6.05 10.03
C VAL A 445 6.01 -4.53 10.16
N ARG A 446 5.92 -3.82 9.03
CA ARG A 446 5.64 -2.38 9.02
C ARG A 446 4.22 -2.08 9.53
N GLY A 447 3.25 -2.95 9.23
CA GLY A 447 1.89 -2.86 9.76
C GLY A 447 1.80 -3.12 11.27
N PHE A 448 2.57 -4.09 11.78
CA PHE A 448 2.75 -4.30 13.22
C PHE A 448 3.29 -3.04 13.90
N ALA A 449 4.40 -2.50 13.37
CA ALA A 449 5.07 -1.34 13.91
C ALA A 449 4.17 -0.10 13.93
N PHE A 450 3.46 0.16 12.83
CA PHE A 450 2.51 1.27 12.75
C PHE A 450 1.41 1.14 13.80
N THR A 451 0.83 -0.06 13.93
CA THR A 451 -0.27 -0.30 14.88
C THR A 451 0.21 -0.12 16.31
N LEU A 452 1.35 -0.72 16.68
CA LEU A 452 1.96 -0.57 17.99
C LEU A 452 2.26 0.90 18.33
N GLY A 453 2.84 1.65 17.39
CA GLY A 453 3.13 3.08 17.57
C GLY A 453 1.86 3.91 17.79
N LEU A 454 0.83 3.69 16.96
CA LEU A 454 -0.45 4.39 17.07
C LEU A 454 -1.15 4.09 18.40
N THR A 455 -1.22 2.83 18.81
CA THR A 455 -1.86 2.43 20.06
C THR A 455 -1.11 2.95 21.28
N THR A 456 0.23 3.02 21.23
CA THR A 456 1.05 3.58 22.32
C THR A 456 0.80 5.09 22.46
N LEU A 457 0.64 5.82 21.34
CA LEU A 457 0.24 7.23 21.39
C LEU A 457 -1.17 7.41 22.00
N VAL A 458 -2.10 6.52 21.67
CA VAL A 458 -3.44 6.52 22.27
C VAL A 458 -3.36 6.22 23.77
N ASP A 459 -2.51 5.29 24.20
CA ASP A 459 -2.30 5.00 25.62
C ASP A 459 -1.90 6.24 26.41
N LEU A 460 -0.88 6.96 25.94
CA LEU A 460 -0.45 8.21 26.55
C LEU A 460 -1.58 9.25 26.65
N ILE A 461 -2.41 9.37 25.61
CA ILE A 461 -3.58 10.26 25.65
C ILE A 461 -4.56 9.80 26.73
N VAL A 462 -4.88 8.50 26.78
CA VAL A 462 -5.85 7.94 27.73
C VAL A 462 -5.35 8.07 29.16
N VAL A 463 -4.09 7.73 29.45
CA VAL A 463 -3.52 7.82 30.80
C VAL A 463 -3.60 9.26 31.34
N PHE A 464 -3.23 10.25 30.53
CA PHE A 464 -3.17 11.66 30.94
C PHE A 464 -4.54 12.35 30.95
N VAL A 465 -5.40 12.07 29.97
CA VAL A 465 -6.65 12.83 29.75
C VAL A 465 -7.87 12.11 30.34
N PHE A 466 -7.80 10.78 30.51
CA PHE A 466 -8.88 9.97 31.09
C PHE A 466 -8.50 9.39 32.46
N THR A 467 -7.47 8.55 32.55
CA THR A 467 -7.13 7.76 33.75
C THR A 467 -6.77 8.64 34.95
N LYS A 468 -5.83 9.59 34.81
CA LYS A 468 -5.49 10.50 35.91
C LYS A 468 -6.70 11.34 36.38
N PRO A 469 -7.44 12.00 35.49
CA PRO A 469 -8.62 12.79 35.86
C PRO A 469 -9.72 11.97 36.55
N ILE A 470 -10.05 10.79 36.05
CA ILE A 470 -11.09 9.95 36.65
C ILE A 470 -10.67 9.49 38.05
N VAL A 471 -9.43 9.07 38.24
CA VAL A 471 -8.90 8.69 39.56
C VAL A 471 -8.90 9.88 40.53
N THR A 472 -8.58 11.09 40.04
CA THR A 472 -8.67 12.33 40.86
C THR A 472 -10.10 12.64 41.30
N ILE A 473 -11.11 12.33 40.48
CA ILE A 473 -12.53 12.49 40.85
C ILE A 473 -12.94 11.40 41.84
N LEU A 474 -12.62 10.14 41.56
CA LEU A 474 -12.95 9.00 42.44
C LEU A 474 -12.33 9.16 43.83
N ALA A 475 -11.12 9.71 43.94
CA ALA A 475 -10.46 10.00 45.21
C ALA A 475 -11.21 10.99 46.11
N LYS A 476 -12.17 11.75 45.57
CA LYS A 476 -13.03 12.66 46.33
C LYS A 476 -14.32 12.00 46.79
N MET A 477 -14.71 10.88 46.19
CA MET A 477 -15.94 10.16 46.54
C MET A 477 -15.77 9.41 47.86
N ASN A 478 -16.79 9.45 48.71
CA ASN A 478 -16.77 8.82 50.04
C ASN A 478 -16.47 7.32 49.98
N PHE A 479 -16.93 6.61 48.95
CA PHE A 479 -16.67 5.17 48.76
C PHE A 479 -15.18 4.83 48.68
N PHE A 480 -14.39 5.63 47.93
CA PHE A 480 -12.95 5.42 47.80
C PHE A 480 -12.18 6.08 48.95
N ALA A 481 -12.59 7.28 49.37
CA ALA A 481 -11.93 8.03 50.42
C ALA A 481 -12.03 7.37 51.81
N SER A 482 -13.09 6.60 52.07
CA SER A 482 -13.26 5.82 53.31
C SER A 482 -12.49 4.50 53.34
N GLY A 483 -11.82 4.11 52.25
CA GLY A 483 -11.06 2.86 52.19
C GLY A 483 -11.95 1.62 52.22
N HIS A 484 -13.13 1.67 51.60
CA HIS A 484 -14.05 0.53 51.55
C HIS A 484 -13.35 -0.74 50.99
N PRO A 485 -13.60 -1.96 51.50
CA PRO A 485 -12.90 -3.18 51.05
C PRO A 485 -12.97 -3.43 49.54
N LEU A 486 -14.11 -3.07 48.92
CA LEU A 486 -14.32 -3.21 47.47
C LEU A 486 -13.65 -2.10 46.64
N SER A 487 -13.12 -1.04 47.27
CA SER A 487 -12.44 0.05 46.54
C SER A 487 -11.06 -0.35 46.02
N GLY A 488 -10.45 -1.40 46.58
CA GLY A 488 -9.07 -1.78 46.30
C GLY A 488 -8.01 -0.91 46.99
N LEU A 489 -8.46 0.00 47.88
CA LEU A 489 -7.67 0.99 48.63
C LEU A 489 -7.91 0.91 50.15
N SER A 490 -8.48 -0.20 50.64
CA SER A 490 -8.62 -0.47 52.07
C SER A 490 -7.27 -0.72 52.75
N ALA A 491 -7.21 -0.50 54.07
CA ALA A 491 -6.00 -0.74 54.87
C ALA A 491 -5.44 -2.18 54.68
N LYS A 492 -6.34 -3.16 54.55
CA LYS A 492 -5.98 -4.57 54.29
C LYS A 492 -5.41 -4.80 52.88
N SER A 493 -5.90 -4.07 51.87
CA SER A 493 -5.40 -4.17 50.49
C SER A 493 -4.12 -3.37 50.25
N THR A 494 -3.89 -2.30 51.02
CA THR A 494 -2.65 -1.52 50.96
C THR A 494 -1.57 -2.09 51.87
N GLY A 495 -1.90 -3.02 52.79
CA GLY A 495 -0.93 -3.61 53.72
C GLY A 495 -0.55 -2.71 54.90
N THR A 496 -1.33 -1.64 55.12
CA THR A 496 -1.20 -0.78 56.30
C THR A 496 -1.95 -1.45 57.46
N LEU A 497 -1.24 -2.00 58.45
CA LEU A 497 -1.88 -2.47 59.68
C LEU A 497 -2.54 -1.29 60.41
N PRO A 498 -3.74 -1.46 61.00
CA PRO A 498 -4.31 -0.41 61.83
C PRO A 498 -3.36 -0.17 63.01
N VAL A 499 -2.85 1.05 63.14
CA VAL A 499 -2.25 1.50 64.41
C VAL A 499 -3.36 1.35 65.45
N ALA A 500 -3.15 0.45 66.42
CA ALA A 500 -4.06 0.27 67.53
C ALA A 500 -4.32 1.65 68.14
N LYS A 501 -5.59 2.07 68.18
CA LYS A 501 -5.98 3.20 69.03
C LYS A 501 -5.74 2.74 70.46
N GLU A 502 -4.64 3.16 71.06
CA GLU A 502 -4.51 3.13 72.52
C GLU A 502 -5.62 4.02 73.10
N ALA A 503 -6.31 3.44 74.08
CA ALA A 503 -7.53 3.92 74.71
C ALA A 503 -7.28 5.12 75.63
#